data_AF-A0A838EGX5-F1
#
_entry.id   AF-A0A838EGX5-F1
#
_cell.length_a   1.000
_cell.length_b   1.000
_cell.length_c   1.000
_cell.angle_alpha   90.00
_cell.angle_beta   90.00
_cell.angle_gamma   90.00
#
_symmetry.space_group_name_H-M   'P 1'
#
loop_
_entity.id
_entity.type
_entity.pdbx_description
1 polymer ?
#
loop_
_entity_poly.entity_id
_entity_poly.type
_entity_poly.pdbx_seq_one_letter_code
_entity_poly.pdbx_strand_id
1 'polypeptide(L)'
;MLLTQKRLRQLLGILWLIDGLLQLQPQMFTMNMVNGVMVPTMDSQPAPIAASLQWIISVTTHNLVLVNLTIAIVQIALGVLLISGLWVRGTIIASVVWALVVWYGGEGMSMLLTGQAGILTGAPGAVLLYPLLGLLVYPRKEDPEQGLLPRSSFRYIFAGFWFFAALLQVQPYWWQDGQISQAIGGMVGQGGLNGFLIDPLLQRVSDVTAHSEVPLNSALIVVCLALGFVLVFVKEKQMRPVLIASIVVSILIWWLAQGFGMIFTGMATDFNSGLLLVVMALACWPRVSLQGVAQQRSVDGVPQPQSSAQPV
;
A
#
# COMPACT_ATOMS: atom_id res chain seq x y z
N MET A 1 -9.69 -5.21 16.15
CA MET A 1 -10.06 -3.80 15.89
C MET A 1 -10.91 -3.77 14.64
N LEU A 2 -12.09 -3.15 14.65
CA LEU A 2 -12.94 -3.03 13.46
C LEU A 2 -12.66 -1.67 12.80
N LEU A 3 -12.08 -1.67 11.60
CA LEU A 3 -12.09 -0.48 10.74
C LEU A 3 -13.52 -0.33 10.22
N THR A 4 -14.25 0.73 10.55
CA THR A 4 -15.53 1.04 9.88
C THR A 4 -15.26 1.61 8.49
N GLN A 5 -16.28 1.76 7.64
CA GLN A 5 -16.09 2.45 6.35
C GLN A 5 -15.58 3.88 6.55
N LYS A 6 -16.19 4.61 7.49
CA LYS A 6 -15.75 5.94 7.89
C LYS A 6 -14.26 5.97 8.26
N ARG A 7 -13.81 5.02 9.09
CA ARG A 7 -12.39 4.94 9.49
C ARG A 7 -11.48 4.60 8.32
N LEU A 8 -11.87 3.70 7.42
CA LEU A 8 -11.08 3.37 6.23
C LEU A 8 -10.97 4.58 5.29
N ARG A 9 -12.05 5.35 5.12
CA ARG A 9 -12.04 6.61 4.35
C ARG A 9 -11.13 7.65 4.99
N GLN A 10 -11.23 7.83 6.31
CA GLN A 10 -10.35 8.73 7.06
C GLN A 10 -8.89 8.31 6.95
N LEU A 11 -8.61 7.01 7.01
CA LEU A 11 -7.25 6.48 6.86
C LEU A 11 -6.71 6.74 5.44
N LEU A 12 -7.51 6.50 4.39
CA LEU A 12 -7.15 6.88 3.02
C LEU A 12 -6.88 8.38 2.89
N GLY A 13 -7.69 9.20 3.56
CA GLY A 13 -7.48 10.65 3.60
C GLY A 13 -6.23 11.07 4.38
N ILE A 14 -5.90 10.38 5.48
CA ILE A 14 -4.66 10.59 6.22
C ILE A 14 -3.44 10.25 5.36
N LEU A 15 -3.50 9.15 4.60
CA LEU A 15 -2.43 8.78 3.67
C LEU A 15 -2.20 9.88 2.63
N TRP A 16 -3.25 10.31 1.91
CA TRP A 16 -3.15 11.42 0.96
C TRP A 16 -2.64 12.73 1.60
N LEU A 17 -3.10 13.03 2.81
CA LEU A 17 -2.65 14.22 3.54
C LEU A 17 -1.16 14.14 3.85
N ILE A 18 -0.68 12.99 4.33
CA ILE A 18 0.73 12.80 4.66
C ILE A 18 1.57 12.84 3.39
N ASP A 19 1.16 12.20 2.30
CA ASP A 19 1.88 12.28 1.01
C ASP A 19 2.04 13.74 0.59
N GLY A 20 0.97 14.53 0.68
CA GLY A 20 1.03 15.95 0.36
C GLY A 20 1.93 16.77 1.29
N LEU A 21 2.03 16.40 2.57
CA LEU A 21 2.98 17.01 3.50
C LEU A 21 4.43 16.56 3.23
N LEU A 22 4.64 15.31 2.79
CA LEU A 22 5.94 14.82 2.37
C LEU A 22 6.43 15.55 1.12
N GLN A 23 5.55 15.92 0.19
CA GLN A 23 5.90 16.79 -0.93
C GLN A 23 6.39 18.18 -0.50
N LEU A 24 6.01 18.66 0.69
CA LEU A 24 6.47 19.95 1.23
C LEU A 24 7.84 19.89 1.91
N GLN A 25 8.52 18.74 1.89
CA GLN A 25 9.89 18.63 2.41
C GLN A 25 10.84 19.59 1.66
N PRO A 26 11.79 20.26 2.34
CA PRO A 26 12.65 21.26 1.70
C PRO A 26 13.44 20.74 0.50
N GLN A 27 13.88 19.47 0.54
CA GLN A 27 14.65 18.88 -0.55
C GLN A 27 13.80 18.63 -1.81
N MET A 28 12.48 18.48 -1.67
CA MET A 28 11.54 18.34 -2.79
C MET A 28 11.42 19.62 -3.63
N PHE A 29 11.91 20.76 -3.13
CA PHE A 29 12.00 22.02 -3.87
C PHE A 29 13.36 22.27 -4.52
N THR A 30 14.17 21.22 -4.64
CA THR A 30 15.52 21.26 -5.25
C THR A 30 15.64 20.24 -6.36
N MET A 31 16.74 20.29 -7.13
CA MET A 31 17.02 19.28 -8.15
C MET A 31 17.18 17.86 -7.60
N ASN A 32 17.24 17.67 -6.27
CA ASN A 32 17.17 16.33 -5.68
C ASN A 32 15.83 15.64 -5.98
N MET A 33 14.70 16.38 -6.06
CA MET A 33 13.42 15.80 -6.48
C MET A 33 13.53 15.22 -7.90
N VAL A 34 14.11 15.99 -8.81
CA VAL A 34 14.25 15.58 -10.21
C VAL A 34 15.21 14.40 -10.31
N ASN A 35 16.41 14.52 -9.76
CA ASN A 35 17.48 13.54 -9.94
C ASN A 35 17.31 12.29 -9.08
N GLY A 36 16.72 12.42 -7.89
CA GLY A 36 16.58 11.33 -6.93
C GLY A 36 15.22 10.62 -6.98
N VAL A 37 14.17 11.29 -7.47
CA VAL A 37 12.82 10.70 -7.55
C VAL A 37 12.40 10.47 -9.00
N MET A 38 12.48 11.50 -9.85
CA MET A 38 11.87 11.41 -11.19
C MET A 38 12.76 10.73 -12.23
N VAL A 39 14.04 11.12 -12.35
CA VAL A 39 14.96 10.56 -13.35
C VAL A 39 15.06 9.03 -13.27
N PRO A 40 15.18 8.39 -12.09
CA PRO A 40 15.23 6.93 -11.99
C PRO A 40 14.00 6.22 -12.58
N THR A 41 12.84 6.89 -12.66
CA THR A 41 11.61 6.28 -13.21
C THR A 41 11.69 6.02 -14.72
N MET A 42 12.64 6.67 -15.42
CA MET A 42 12.88 6.47 -16.84
C MET A 42 13.77 5.26 -17.15
N ASP A 43 14.51 4.76 -16.16
CA ASP A 43 15.55 3.78 -16.41
C ASP A 43 14.97 2.50 -16.99
N SER A 44 15.58 2.03 -18.09
CA SER A 44 15.16 0.80 -18.78
C SER A 44 13.70 0.77 -19.27
N GLN A 45 13.02 1.93 -19.34
CA GLN A 45 11.66 2.02 -19.87
C GLN A 45 11.63 1.82 -21.38
N PRO A 46 10.54 1.26 -21.94
CA PRO A 46 10.34 1.24 -23.38
C PRO A 46 10.41 2.66 -23.98
N ALA A 47 11.04 2.81 -25.15
CA ALA A 47 11.35 4.11 -25.74
C ALA A 47 10.16 5.11 -25.79
N PRO A 48 8.91 4.71 -26.15
CA PRO A 48 7.78 5.65 -26.14
C PRO A 48 7.45 6.18 -24.75
N ILE A 49 7.58 5.34 -23.72
CA ILE A 49 7.33 5.70 -22.32
C ILE A 49 8.45 6.58 -21.81
N ALA A 50 9.70 6.18 -22.06
CA ALA A 50 10.88 6.96 -21.69
C ALA A 50 10.81 8.38 -22.27
N ALA A 51 10.43 8.55 -23.54
CA ALA A 51 10.27 9.86 -24.17
C ALA A 51 9.16 10.70 -23.53
N SER A 52 8.04 10.08 -23.17
CA SER A 52 6.93 10.74 -22.47
C SER A 52 7.36 11.20 -21.06
N LEU A 53 8.02 10.33 -20.29
CA LEU A 53 8.55 10.66 -18.96
C LEU A 53 9.64 11.74 -19.04
N GLN A 54 10.49 11.70 -20.06
CA GLN A 54 11.50 12.73 -20.29
C GLN A 54 10.86 14.12 -20.49
N TRP A 55 9.74 14.19 -21.21
CA TRP A 55 8.99 15.43 -21.36
C TRP A 55 8.43 15.90 -20.00
N ILE A 56 7.84 15.01 -19.20
CA ILE A 56 7.33 15.34 -17.86
C ILE A 56 8.48 15.87 -16.97
N ILE A 57 9.61 15.17 -16.95
CA ILE A 57 10.82 15.56 -16.19
C ILE A 57 11.30 16.93 -16.65
N SER A 58 11.39 17.16 -17.96
CA SER A 58 11.80 18.47 -18.50
C SER A 58 10.88 19.60 -18.05
N VAL A 59 9.56 19.40 -18.12
CA VAL A 59 8.57 20.40 -17.65
C VAL A 59 8.76 20.67 -16.15
N THR A 60 8.96 19.63 -15.35
CA THR A 60 9.21 19.76 -13.91
C THR A 60 10.53 20.47 -13.61
N THR A 61 11.61 20.17 -14.33
CA THR A 61 12.89 20.87 -14.15
C THR A 61 12.76 22.38 -14.34
N HIS A 62 11.97 22.82 -15.33
CA HIS A 62 11.75 24.25 -15.60
C HIS A 62 10.80 24.92 -14.59
N ASN A 63 9.86 24.16 -14.02
CA ASN A 63 8.78 24.70 -13.17
C ASN A 63 8.71 24.01 -11.80
N LEU A 64 9.85 23.64 -11.24
CA LEU A 64 9.96 22.69 -10.13
C LEU A 64 9.09 23.07 -8.95
N VAL A 65 9.19 24.32 -8.49
CA VAL A 65 8.41 24.81 -7.35
C VAL A 65 6.91 24.74 -7.62
N LEU A 66 6.47 25.16 -8.81
CA LEU A 66 5.05 25.19 -9.18
C LEU A 66 4.48 23.77 -9.29
N VAL A 67 5.20 22.86 -9.93
CA VAL A 67 4.79 21.46 -10.09
C VAL A 67 4.70 20.78 -8.72
N ASN A 68 5.74 20.89 -7.91
CA ASN A 68 5.77 20.26 -6.58
C ASN A 68 4.68 20.83 -5.65
N LEU A 69 4.46 22.16 -5.63
CA LEU A 69 3.36 22.76 -4.90
C LEU A 69 2.00 22.28 -5.39
N THR A 70 1.81 22.11 -6.69
CA THR A 70 0.56 21.59 -7.25
C THR A 70 0.30 20.18 -6.77
N ILE A 71 1.33 19.31 -6.78
CA ILE A 71 1.24 17.94 -6.26
C ILE A 71 0.84 17.98 -4.78
N ALA A 72 1.55 18.74 -3.96
CA ALA A 72 1.27 18.88 -2.54
C ALA A 72 -0.17 19.37 -2.26
N ILE A 73 -0.61 20.42 -2.95
CA ILE A 73 -1.95 21.01 -2.78
C ILE A 73 -3.03 19.98 -3.14
N VAL A 74 -2.89 19.27 -4.27
CA VAL A 74 -3.86 18.26 -4.68
C VAL A 74 -3.95 17.14 -3.64
N GLN A 75 -2.82 16.61 -3.20
CA GLN A 75 -2.77 15.52 -2.21
C GLN A 75 -3.35 15.95 -0.85
N ILE A 76 -2.98 17.14 -0.35
CA ILE A 76 -3.55 17.72 0.88
C ILE A 76 -5.06 17.92 0.75
N ALA A 77 -5.53 18.48 -0.37
CA ALA A 77 -6.95 18.72 -0.61
C ALA A 77 -7.75 17.40 -0.64
N LEU A 78 -7.26 16.39 -1.35
CA LEU A 78 -7.84 15.05 -1.34
C LEU A 78 -7.90 14.48 0.08
N GLY A 79 -6.81 14.60 0.84
CA GLY A 79 -6.74 14.13 2.22
C GLY A 79 -7.78 14.79 3.13
N VAL A 80 -7.84 16.12 3.13
CA VAL A 80 -8.79 16.90 3.94
C VAL A 80 -10.24 16.60 3.56
N LEU A 81 -10.56 16.50 2.27
CA LEU A 81 -11.90 16.18 1.78
C LEU A 81 -12.35 14.77 2.20
N LEU A 82 -11.46 13.77 2.12
CA LEU A 82 -11.74 12.40 2.56
C LEU A 82 -11.91 12.29 4.08
N ILE A 83 -11.07 13.00 4.86
CA ILE A 83 -11.17 13.01 6.33
C ILE A 83 -12.48 13.65 6.77
N SER A 84 -12.79 14.84 6.24
CA SER A 84 -14.01 15.60 6.56
C SER A 84 -15.28 14.90 6.08
N GLY A 85 -15.19 14.10 5.01
CA GLY A 85 -16.34 13.46 4.39
C GLY A 85 -17.15 14.39 3.50
N LEU A 86 -16.55 15.49 3.06
CA LEU A 86 -17.14 16.38 2.06
C LEU A 86 -16.96 15.77 0.67
N TRP A 87 -18.04 15.78 -0.12
CA TRP A 87 -18.06 15.36 -1.52
C TRP A 87 -17.45 13.97 -1.79
N VAL A 88 -17.61 13.03 -0.85
CA VAL A 88 -16.93 11.72 -0.84
C VAL A 88 -16.86 11.03 -2.21
N ARG A 89 -17.97 10.98 -2.96
CA ARG A 89 -17.99 10.36 -4.30
C ARG A 89 -17.02 11.05 -5.26
N GLY A 90 -17.12 12.38 -5.37
CA GLY A 90 -16.25 13.17 -6.24
C GLY A 90 -14.80 13.08 -5.81
N THR A 91 -14.54 13.15 -4.51
CA THR A 91 -13.18 13.07 -3.95
C THR A 91 -12.54 11.70 -4.19
N ILE A 92 -13.29 10.60 -4.08
CA ILE A 92 -12.77 9.26 -4.40
C ILE A 92 -12.43 9.17 -5.89
N ILE A 93 -13.31 9.63 -6.78
CA ILE A 93 -13.04 9.62 -8.23
C ILE A 93 -11.80 10.47 -8.54
N ALA A 94 -11.72 11.67 -7.98
CA ALA A 94 -10.56 12.55 -8.12
C ALA A 94 -9.28 11.87 -7.59
N SER A 95 -9.35 11.16 -6.47
CA SER A 95 -8.21 10.42 -5.92
C SER A 95 -7.76 9.27 -6.81
N VAL A 96 -8.69 8.59 -7.50
CA VAL A 96 -8.35 7.53 -8.46
C VAL A 96 -7.65 8.12 -9.67
N VAL A 97 -8.19 9.20 -10.24
CA VAL A 97 -7.56 9.90 -11.37
C VAL A 97 -6.17 10.40 -10.99
N TRP A 98 -6.05 11.02 -9.82
CA TRP A 98 -4.78 11.54 -9.34
C TRP A 98 -3.75 10.42 -9.08
N ALA A 99 -4.17 9.30 -8.50
CA ALA A 99 -3.33 8.13 -8.34
C ALA A 99 -2.77 7.63 -9.68
N LEU A 100 -3.56 7.61 -10.75
CA LEU A 100 -3.09 7.21 -12.08
C LEU A 100 -2.08 8.21 -12.67
N VAL A 101 -2.27 9.51 -12.42
CA VAL A 101 -1.32 10.55 -12.85
C VAL A 101 0.03 10.37 -12.14
N VAL A 102 0.01 10.19 -10.81
CA VAL A 102 1.23 9.97 -10.01
C VAL A 102 1.87 8.63 -10.38
N TRP A 103 1.09 7.57 -10.55
CA TRP A 103 1.60 6.26 -10.93
C TRP A 103 2.33 6.32 -12.27
N TYR A 104 1.76 7.01 -13.27
CA TYR A 104 2.40 7.15 -14.56
C TYR A 104 3.62 8.07 -14.50
N GLY A 105 3.46 9.33 -14.08
CA GLY A 105 4.49 10.35 -14.20
C GLY A 105 5.48 10.44 -13.02
N GLY A 106 5.05 10.06 -11.82
CA GLY A 106 5.84 10.13 -10.59
C GLY A 106 6.51 8.81 -10.21
N GLU A 107 5.88 7.67 -10.53
CA GLU A 107 6.44 6.33 -10.24
C GLU A 107 6.95 5.60 -11.50
N GLY A 108 6.74 6.14 -12.71
CA GLY A 108 7.12 5.46 -13.97
C GLY A 108 6.43 4.12 -14.18
N MET A 109 5.16 4.02 -13.78
CA MET A 109 4.40 2.76 -13.74
C MET A 109 5.09 1.69 -12.87
N SER A 110 5.85 2.13 -11.86
CA SER A 110 6.57 1.32 -10.87
C SER A 110 7.40 0.21 -11.53
N MET A 111 8.01 0.56 -12.67
CA MET A 111 8.91 -0.30 -13.46
C MET A 111 8.26 -1.56 -14.04
N LEU A 112 6.92 -1.64 -14.09
CA LEU A 112 6.22 -2.86 -14.54
C LEU A 112 6.59 -3.30 -15.97
N LEU A 113 7.04 -2.37 -16.81
CA LEU A 113 7.36 -2.60 -18.22
C LEU A 113 8.86 -2.75 -18.49
N THR A 114 9.70 -2.71 -17.45
CA THR A 114 11.17 -2.78 -17.60
C THR A 114 11.72 -4.20 -17.39
N GLY A 115 10.91 -5.11 -16.85
CA GLY A 115 11.35 -6.45 -16.45
C GLY A 115 12.16 -6.48 -15.14
N GLN A 116 12.12 -5.39 -14.36
CA GLN A 116 12.84 -5.23 -13.08
C GLN A 116 11.89 -4.98 -11.90
N ALA A 117 10.58 -4.87 -12.17
CA ALA A 117 9.59 -4.69 -11.12
C ALA A 117 9.54 -5.90 -10.17
N GLY A 118 9.36 -5.64 -8.88
CA GLY A 118 9.20 -6.68 -7.88
C GLY A 118 8.55 -6.14 -6.61
N ILE A 119 8.17 -7.05 -5.73
CA ILE A 119 7.56 -6.66 -4.46
C ILE A 119 8.54 -5.90 -3.56
N LEU A 120 9.84 -6.21 -3.69
CA LEU A 120 10.92 -5.55 -2.96
C LEU A 120 11.05 -4.07 -3.35
N THR A 121 10.83 -3.73 -4.62
CA THR A 121 10.88 -2.35 -5.15
C THR A 121 9.55 -1.62 -5.07
N GLY A 122 8.51 -2.25 -4.50
CA GLY A 122 7.21 -1.62 -4.29
C GLY A 122 6.21 -1.75 -5.44
N ALA A 123 6.52 -2.53 -6.48
CA ALA A 123 5.59 -2.79 -7.58
C ALA A 123 4.28 -3.47 -7.09
N PRO A 124 3.12 -3.20 -7.70
CA PRO A 124 2.87 -2.38 -8.89
C PRO A 124 2.82 -0.87 -8.63
N GLY A 125 3.22 -0.41 -7.44
CA GLY A 125 3.19 0.99 -7.04
C GLY A 125 2.33 1.22 -5.82
N ALA A 126 2.82 2.04 -4.90
CA ALA A 126 2.11 2.36 -3.67
C ALA A 126 0.81 3.09 -4.01
N VAL A 127 0.88 4.06 -4.93
CA VAL A 127 -0.26 4.89 -5.27
C VAL A 127 -1.41 4.11 -5.92
N LEU A 128 -1.14 2.97 -6.59
CA LEU A 128 -2.21 2.11 -7.14
C LEU A 128 -3.04 1.38 -6.06
N LEU A 129 -2.51 1.26 -4.84
CA LEU A 129 -3.25 0.66 -3.73
C LEU A 129 -4.32 1.64 -3.18
N TYR A 130 -4.19 2.94 -3.43
CA TYR A 130 -5.16 3.96 -3.02
C TYR A 130 -6.50 3.80 -3.73
N PRO A 131 -6.57 3.67 -5.08
CA PRO A 131 -7.79 3.32 -5.79
C PRO A 131 -8.47 2.06 -5.26
N LEU A 132 -7.72 0.99 -4.98
CA LEU A 132 -8.27 -0.27 -4.46
C LEU A 132 -8.95 -0.06 -3.10
N LEU A 133 -8.32 0.71 -2.22
CA LEU A 133 -8.92 1.13 -0.95
C LEU A 133 -10.10 2.10 -1.15
N GLY A 134 -10.01 2.98 -2.15
CA GLY A 134 -11.06 3.91 -2.56
C GLY A 134 -12.35 3.19 -2.96
N LEU A 135 -12.24 2.09 -3.71
CA LEU A 135 -13.38 1.26 -4.12
C LEU A 135 -14.11 0.62 -2.92
N LEU A 136 -13.40 0.31 -1.84
CA LEU A 136 -14.01 -0.18 -0.59
C LEU A 136 -14.83 0.88 0.14
N VAL A 137 -14.49 2.16 -0.03
CA VAL A 137 -15.11 3.29 0.69
C VAL A 137 -16.04 4.12 -0.20
N TYR A 138 -16.18 3.76 -1.47
CA TYR A 138 -17.08 4.44 -2.39
C TYR A 138 -18.54 4.23 -1.97
N PRO A 139 -19.29 5.31 -1.66
CA PRO A 139 -20.60 5.19 -1.04
C PRO A 139 -21.67 4.78 -2.08
N ARG A 140 -22.32 3.65 -1.83
CA ARG A 140 -23.46 3.17 -2.64
C ARG A 140 -24.75 3.91 -2.27
N LYS A 141 -25.67 4.09 -3.23
CA LYS A 141 -26.97 4.75 -2.99
C LYS A 141 -27.87 3.92 -2.06
N GLU A 142 -27.77 2.61 -2.14
CA GLU A 142 -28.66 1.64 -1.47
C GLU A 142 -28.23 1.33 -0.03
N ASP A 143 -26.93 1.29 0.24
CA ASP A 143 -26.38 1.06 1.59
C ASP A 143 -25.02 1.79 1.72
N PRO A 144 -24.97 2.95 2.41
CA PRO A 144 -23.72 3.68 2.63
C PRO A 144 -22.67 2.93 3.46
N GLU A 145 -23.05 1.87 4.18
CA GLU A 145 -22.16 1.03 4.98
C GLU A 145 -21.62 -0.19 4.20
N GLN A 146 -22.06 -0.37 2.95
CA GLN A 146 -21.52 -1.31 1.96
C GLN A 146 -20.91 -0.54 0.77
N GLY A 147 -19.58 -0.65 0.62
CA GLY A 147 -18.85 0.01 -0.46
C GLY A 147 -19.18 -0.66 -1.79
N LEU A 148 -18.59 -0.17 -2.88
CA LEU A 148 -18.74 -0.86 -4.17
C LEU A 148 -18.24 -2.31 -4.13
N LEU A 149 -17.20 -2.56 -3.32
CA LEU A 149 -16.65 -3.89 -3.10
C LEU A 149 -16.94 -4.38 -1.67
N PRO A 150 -17.65 -5.52 -1.50
CA PRO A 150 -17.77 -6.17 -0.22
C PRO A 150 -16.39 -6.56 0.33
N ARG A 151 -16.18 -6.43 1.64
CA ARG A 151 -14.91 -6.82 2.30
C ARG A 151 -14.58 -8.29 2.13
N SER A 152 -15.61 -9.14 2.12
CA SER A 152 -15.49 -10.58 1.83
C SER A 152 -14.95 -10.84 0.43
N SER A 153 -15.15 -9.92 -0.51
CA SER A 153 -14.62 -10.00 -1.87
C SER A 153 -13.25 -9.32 -2.00
N PHE A 154 -12.97 -8.30 -1.19
CA PHE A 154 -11.69 -7.57 -1.23
C PHE A 154 -10.49 -8.47 -0.90
N ARG A 155 -10.68 -9.53 -0.11
CA ARG A 155 -9.64 -10.54 0.13
C ARG A 155 -9.12 -11.18 -1.16
N TYR A 156 -9.94 -11.29 -2.21
CA TYR A 156 -9.53 -11.84 -3.51
C TYR A 156 -8.67 -10.86 -4.30
N ILE A 157 -8.92 -9.55 -4.16
CA ILE A 157 -8.03 -8.53 -4.72
C ILE A 157 -6.68 -8.57 -3.99
N PHE A 158 -6.72 -8.71 -2.67
CA PHE A 158 -5.49 -8.84 -1.89
C PHE A 158 -4.73 -10.14 -2.21
N ALA A 159 -5.43 -11.26 -2.40
CA ALA A 159 -4.82 -12.49 -2.91
C ALA A 159 -4.24 -12.30 -4.32
N GLY A 160 -4.96 -11.62 -5.21
CA GLY A 160 -4.51 -11.26 -6.55
C GLY A 160 -3.23 -10.44 -6.53
N PHE A 161 -3.10 -9.49 -5.60
CA PHE A 161 -1.85 -8.77 -5.37
C PHE A 161 -0.70 -9.73 -5.02
N TRP A 162 -0.89 -10.67 -4.09
CA TRP A 162 0.16 -11.62 -3.73
C TRP A 162 0.56 -12.55 -4.89
N PHE A 163 -0.40 -13.00 -5.70
CA PHE A 163 -0.08 -13.75 -6.92
C PHE A 163 0.67 -12.90 -7.94
N PHE A 164 0.27 -11.65 -8.12
CA PHE A 164 0.95 -10.73 -9.02
C PHE A 164 2.37 -10.42 -8.54
N ALA A 165 2.57 -10.19 -7.24
CA ALA A 165 3.89 -10.03 -6.64
C ALA A 165 4.78 -11.27 -6.86
N ALA A 166 4.23 -12.48 -6.69
CA ALA A 166 4.96 -13.71 -7.00
C ALA A 166 5.35 -13.78 -8.48
N LEU A 167 4.45 -13.40 -9.38
CA LEU A 167 4.72 -13.38 -10.82
C LEU A 167 5.82 -12.37 -11.19
N LEU A 168 5.82 -11.18 -10.58
CA LEU A 168 6.89 -10.20 -10.76
C LEU A 168 8.24 -10.75 -10.28
N GLN A 169 8.24 -11.48 -9.16
CA GLN A 169 9.44 -12.04 -8.58
C GLN A 169 10.03 -13.22 -9.39
N VAL A 170 9.25 -13.82 -10.30
CA VAL A 170 9.70 -14.84 -11.26
C VAL A 170 10.53 -14.26 -12.41
N GLN A 171 10.45 -12.94 -12.66
CA GLN A 171 11.15 -12.31 -13.78
C GLN A 171 12.66 -12.61 -13.79
N PRO A 172 13.29 -12.77 -14.97
CA PRO A 172 14.70 -13.16 -15.08
C PRO A 172 15.67 -12.24 -14.32
N TYR A 173 15.32 -10.97 -14.14
CA TYR A 173 16.07 -10.01 -13.35
C TYR A 173 16.38 -10.54 -11.95
N TRP A 174 15.37 -11.03 -11.22
CA TRP A 174 15.50 -11.47 -9.83
C TRP A 174 16.28 -12.76 -9.60
N TRP A 175 16.76 -13.40 -10.67
CA TRP A 175 17.59 -14.61 -10.62
C TRP A 175 19.06 -14.34 -10.97
N GLN A 176 19.40 -13.09 -11.28
CA GLN A 176 20.78 -12.67 -11.52
C GLN A 176 21.49 -12.37 -10.19
N ASP A 177 22.80 -12.53 -10.18
CA ASP A 177 23.63 -12.28 -8.99
C ASP A 177 23.58 -10.79 -8.59
N GLY A 178 23.34 -10.54 -7.31
CA GLY A 178 23.41 -9.22 -6.69
C GLY A 178 22.10 -8.43 -6.71
N GLN A 179 21.01 -8.92 -7.28
CA GLN A 179 19.80 -8.11 -7.50
C GLN A 179 18.97 -7.90 -6.24
N ILE A 180 18.87 -8.90 -5.37
CA ILE A 180 18.17 -8.73 -4.09
C ILE A 180 19.00 -7.83 -3.17
N SER A 181 20.30 -8.07 -3.07
CA SER A 181 21.19 -7.25 -2.26
C SER A 181 21.24 -5.81 -2.77
N GLN A 182 21.28 -5.57 -4.09
CA GLN A 182 21.21 -4.23 -4.66
C GLN A 182 19.87 -3.52 -4.40
N ALA A 183 18.73 -4.23 -4.46
CA ALA A 183 17.43 -3.63 -4.14
C ALA A 183 17.38 -3.11 -2.69
N ILE A 184 18.00 -3.85 -1.76
CA ILE A 184 18.11 -3.47 -0.35
C ILE A 184 19.16 -2.37 -0.15
N GLY A 185 20.36 -2.57 -0.71
CA GLY A 185 21.50 -1.66 -0.62
C GLY A 185 21.25 -0.31 -1.30
N GLY A 186 20.38 -0.25 -2.31
CA GLY A 186 19.96 0.99 -2.97
C GLY A 186 19.24 1.96 -2.03
N MET A 187 18.75 1.51 -0.88
CA MET A 187 18.14 2.35 0.14
C MET A 187 19.16 2.94 1.14
N VAL A 188 20.43 2.55 1.05
CA VAL A 188 21.53 3.04 1.90
C VAL A 188 22.11 4.34 1.34
N GLY A 189 22.57 5.25 2.21
CA GLY A 189 23.28 6.47 1.81
C GLY A 189 22.35 7.58 1.33
N GLN A 190 21.05 7.43 1.59
CA GLN A 190 20.01 8.36 1.15
C GLN A 190 19.93 9.63 2.01
N GLY A 191 20.70 9.71 3.10
CA GLY A 191 20.85 10.88 3.96
C GLY A 191 19.82 10.98 5.09
N GLY A 192 19.74 12.15 5.73
CA GLY A 192 18.82 12.41 6.84
C GLY A 192 19.09 11.52 8.07
N LEU A 193 18.02 11.17 8.79
CA LEU A 193 18.11 10.29 9.97
C LEU A 193 18.33 8.81 9.59
N ASN A 194 18.14 8.44 8.31
CA ASN A 194 18.37 7.08 7.82
C ASN A 194 19.81 6.62 8.05
N GLY A 195 20.79 7.51 7.84
CA GLY A 195 22.21 7.21 8.01
C GLY A 195 22.59 6.63 9.37
N PHE A 196 21.86 7.01 10.42
CA PHE A 196 22.08 6.48 11.77
C PHE A 196 21.07 5.37 12.14
N LEU A 197 19.79 5.53 11.77
CA LEU A 197 18.72 4.64 12.24
C LEU A 197 18.57 3.36 11.41
N ILE A 198 18.80 3.44 10.10
CA ILE A 198 18.36 2.43 9.13
C ILE A 198 19.54 1.88 8.33
N ASP A 199 20.41 2.75 7.83
CA ASP A 199 21.52 2.40 6.93
C ASP A 199 22.45 1.30 7.47
N PRO A 200 22.90 1.30 8.75
CA PRO A 200 23.78 0.23 9.24
C PRO A 200 23.13 -1.16 9.20
N LEU A 201 21.81 -1.22 9.38
CA LEU A 201 21.06 -2.46 9.30
C LEU A 201 20.88 -2.89 7.85
N LEU A 202 20.46 -1.97 6.97
CA LEU A 202 20.25 -2.27 5.55
C LEU A 202 21.55 -2.70 4.88
N GLN A 203 22.68 -2.08 5.22
CA GLN A 203 23.99 -2.48 4.74
C GLN A 203 24.31 -3.93 5.15
N ARG A 204 24.11 -4.28 6.43
CA ARG A 204 24.32 -5.65 6.90
C ARG A 204 23.38 -6.64 6.22
N VAL A 205 22.12 -6.29 6.02
CA VAL A 205 21.15 -7.17 5.36
C VAL A 205 21.51 -7.34 3.88
N SER A 206 21.90 -6.28 3.19
CA SER A 206 22.43 -6.33 1.82
C SER A 206 23.61 -7.29 1.73
N ASP A 207 24.61 -7.15 2.61
CA ASP A 207 25.80 -8.00 2.62
C ASP A 207 25.46 -9.49 2.84
N VAL A 208 24.54 -9.78 3.77
CA VAL A 208 24.11 -11.16 4.07
C VAL A 208 23.32 -11.75 2.90
N THR A 209 22.42 -10.96 2.30
CA THR A 209 21.55 -11.43 1.21
C THR A 209 22.33 -11.71 -0.08
N ALA A 210 23.44 -11.01 -0.32
CA ALA A 210 24.32 -11.22 -1.48
C ALA A 210 24.83 -12.67 -1.60
N HIS A 211 24.87 -13.43 -0.51
CA HIS A 211 25.32 -14.83 -0.51
C HIS A 211 24.19 -15.86 -0.66
N SER A 212 22.93 -15.44 -0.76
CA SER A 212 21.78 -16.36 -0.71
C SER A 212 20.61 -15.93 -1.60
N GLU A 213 20.89 -15.21 -2.70
CA GLU A 213 19.85 -14.58 -3.52
C GLU A 213 18.85 -15.58 -4.13
N VAL A 214 19.34 -16.66 -4.75
CA VAL A 214 18.47 -17.66 -5.38
C VAL A 214 17.52 -18.34 -4.36
N PRO A 215 18.00 -18.85 -3.20
CA PRO A 215 17.11 -19.32 -2.14
C PRO A 215 16.13 -18.26 -1.62
N LEU A 216 16.58 -17.02 -1.44
CA LEU A 216 15.73 -15.93 -0.94
C LEU A 216 14.63 -15.58 -1.93
N ASN A 217 14.96 -15.49 -3.23
CA ASN A 217 13.99 -15.23 -4.29
C ASN A 217 12.92 -16.34 -4.35
N SER A 218 13.38 -17.59 -4.28
CA SER A 218 12.50 -18.77 -4.24
C SER A 218 11.58 -18.74 -3.02
N ALA A 219 12.11 -18.40 -1.84
CA ALA A 219 11.32 -18.28 -0.62
C ALA A 219 10.28 -17.15 -0.72
N LEU A 220 10.65 -16.01 -1.29
CA LEU A 220 9.74 -14.87 -1.49
C LEU A 220 8.58 -15.23 -2.43
N ILE A 221 8.86 -15.92 -3.54
CA ILE A 221 7.83 -16.45 -4.45
C ILE A 221 6.90 -17.41 -3.70
N VAL A 222 7.45 -18.38 -2.96
CA VAL A 222 6.66 -19.37 -2.21
C VAL A 222 5.78 -18.69 -1.16
N VAL A 223 6.31 -17.72 -0.40
CA VAL A 223 5.55 -16.96 0.60
C VAL A 223 4.42 -16.18 -0.06
N CYS A 224 4.69 -15.47 -1.17
CA CYS A 224 3.66 -14.72 -1.89
C CYS A 224 2.56 -15.65 -2.43
N LEU A 225 2.93 -16.77 -3.07
CA LEU A 225 1.95 -17.76 -3.54
C LEU A 225 1.15 -18.36 -2.38
N ALA A 226 1.81 -18.71 -1.27
CA ALA A 226 1.14 -19.25 -0.10
C ALA A 226 0.13 -18.26 0.49
N LEU A 227 0.49 -16.99 0.65
CA LEU A 227 -0.43 -15.95 1.11
C LEU A 227 -1.62 -15.79 0.15
N GLY A 228 -1.36 -15.76 -1.17
CA GLY A 228 -2.40 -15.69 -2.19
C GLY A 228 -3.37 -16.87 -2.11
N PHE A 229 -2.86 -18.11 -2.15
CA PHE A 229 -3.69 -19.31 -2.09
C PHE A 229 -4.48 -19.42 -0.79
N VAL A 230 -3.83 -19.18 0.35
CA VAL A 230 -4.50 -19.26 1.64
C VAL A 230 -5.60 -18.20 1.73
N LEU A 231 -5.39 -16.96 1.28
CA LEU A 231 -6.44 -15.94 1.27
C LEU A 231 -7.66 -16.32 0.41
N VAL A 232 -7.46 -17.07 -0.68
CA VAL A 232 -8.56 -17.55 -1.54
C VAL A 232 -9.38 -18.64 -0.84
N PHE A 233 -8.70 -19.62 -0.22
CA PHE A 233 -9.34 -20.84 0.27
C PHE A 233 -9.66 -20.85 1.77
N VAL A 234 -9.11 -19.91 2.55
CA VAL A 234 -9.30 -19.90 4.00
C VAL A 234 -10.76 -19.60 4.39
N LYS A 235 -11.25 -20.35 5.38
CA LYS A 235 -12.54 -20.10 6.01
C LYS A 235 -12.46 -18.85 6.88
N GLU A 236 -13.55 -18.10 7.02
CA GLU A 236 -13.53 -16.84 7.78
C GLU A 236 -13.08 -16.96 9.24
N LYS A 237 -13.29 -18.14 9.86
CA LYS A 237 -12.81 -18.42 11.21
C LYS A 237 -11.28 -18.40 11.33
N GLN A 238 -10.57 -18.69 10.25
CA GLN A 238 -9.10 -18.79 10.19
C GLN A 238 -8.45 -17.60 9.46
N MET A 239 -9.23 -16.58 9.09
CA MET A 239 -8.71 -15.42 8.34
C MET A 239 -7.67 -14.62 9.13
N ARG A 240 -7.83 -14.50 10.45
CA ARG A 240 -6.96 -13.64 11.29
C ARG A 240 -5.48 -14.05 11.24
N PRO A 241 -5.10 -15.33 11.47
CA PRO A 241 -3.70 -15.75 11.31
C PRO A 241 -3.09 -15.38 9.95
N VAL A 242 -3.85 -15.54 8.86
CA VAL A 242 -3.39 -15.26 7.49
C VAL A 242 -3.16 -13.77 7.28
N LEU A 243 -4.05 -12.93 7.79
CA LEU A 243 -3.89 -11.48 7.76
C LEU A 243 -2.71 -11.03 8.63
N ILE A 244 -2.48 -11.65 9.79
CA ILE A 244 -1.30 -11.37 10.62
C ILE A 244 -0.02 -11.72 9.86
N ALA A 245 0.03 -12.90 9.23
CA ALA A 245 1.18 -13.28 8.40
C ALA A 245 1.40 -12.28 7.25
N SER A 246 0.32 -11.85 6.57
CA SER A 246 0.39 -10.83 5.52
C SER A 246 0.93 -9.50 6.05
N ILE A 247 0.49 -9.06 7.24
CA ILE A 247 0.98 -7.85 7.90
C ILE A 247 2.48 -7.97 8.22
N VAL A 248 2.91 -9.10 8.80
CA VAL A 248 4.32 -9.33 9.13
C VAL A 248 5.19 -9.28 7.89
N VAL A 249 4.81 -10.00 6.82
CA VAL A 249 5.54 -9.98 5.54
C VAL A 249 5.58 -8.57 4.95
N SER A 250 4.46 -7.84 4.99
CA SER A 250 4.38 -6.46 4.48
C SER A 250 5.29 -5.50 5.26
N ILE A 251 5.35 -5.62 6.59
CA ILE A 251 6.24 -4.82 7.45
C ILE A 251 7.71 -5.15 7.16
N LEU A 252 8.05 -6.44 6.99
CA LEU A 252 9.41 -6.86 6.67
C LEU A 252 9.86 -6.30 5.33
N ILE A 253 9.00 -6.33 4.30
CA ILE A 253 9.30 -5.74 2.99
C ILE A 253 9.44 -4.21 3.11
N TRP A 254 8.49 -3.57 3.80
CA TRP A 254 8.51 -2.12 4.00
C TRP A 254 9.81 -1.65 4.67
N TRP A 255 10.27 -2.40 5.65
CA TRP A 255 11.47 -2.08 6.40
C TRP A 255 12.74 -2.44 5.63
N LEU A 256 12.89 -3.70 5.24
CA LEU A 256 14.17 -4.25 4.75
C LEU A 256 14.43 -3.92 3.28
N ALA A 257 13.40 -3.79 2.45
CA ALA A 257 13.57 -3.55 1.02
C ALA A 257 13.20 -2.12 0.61
N GLN A 258 12.27 -1.49 1.33
CA GLN A 258 11.76 -0.16 0.98
C GLN A 258 12.26 0.95 1.92
N GLY A 259 13.11 0.64 2.90
CA GLY A 259 13.72 1.64 3.79
C GLY A 259 12.69 2.53 4.50
N PHE A 260 11.56 1.95 4.92
CA PHE A 260 10.39 2.67 5.47
C PHE A 260 9.77 3.70 4.52
N GLY A 261 9.90 3.52 3.21
CA GLY A 261 9.46 4.50 2.22
C GLY A 261 10.25 5.80 2.28
N MET A 262 11.49 5.76 2.79
CA MET A 262 12.41 6.90 2.80
C MET A 262 11.97 8.09 3.66
N ILE A 263 10.99 7.89 4.57
CA ILE A 263 10.39 8.97 5.37
C ILE A 263 11.38 9.72 6.28
N PHE A 264 12.57 9.17 6.51
CA PHE A 264 13.61 9.76 7.34
C PHE A 264 14.69 10.52 6.55
N THR A 265 14.60 10.57 5.22
CA THR A 265 15.67 11.11 4.36
C THR A 265 15.47 12.58 3.98
N GLY A 266 14.23 13.06 3.97
CA GLY A 266 13.88 14.36 3.38
C GLY A 266 13.32 14.26 1.94
N MET A 267 13.30 13.04 1.38
CA MET A 267 13.00 12.78 -0.04
C MET A 267 11.79 11.85 -0.28
N ALA A 268 11.10 11.41 0.78
CA ALA A 268 9.93 10.55 0.62
C ALA A 268 8.79 11.26 -0.14
N THR A 269 8.08 10.53 -0.99
CA THR A 269 6.85 11.00 -1.65
C THR A 269 5.59 10.39 -1.05
N ASP A 270 5.73 9.21 -0.44
CA ASP A 270 4.69 8.40 0.19
C ASP A 270 5.35 7.36 1.12
N PHE A 271 4.56 6.43 1.66
CA PHE A 271 5.05 5.37 2.56
C PHE A 271 5.53 4.10 1.85
N ASN A 272 5.52 4.05 0.53
CA ASN A 272 5.71 2.85 -0.28
C ASN A 272 4.63 1.77 -0.04
N SER A 273 4.65 0.72 -0.86
CA SER A 273 3.60 -0.31 -0.91
C SER A 273 3.51 -1.10 0.38
N GLY A 274 4.61 -1.36 1.08
CA GLY A 274 4.62 -2.22 2.26
C GLY A 274 3.67 -1.77 3.38
N LEU A 275 3.61 -0.48 3.69
CA LEU A 275 2.64 0.05 4.67
C LEU A 275 1.19 -0.09 4.16
N LEU A 276 0.95 0.15 2.88
CA LEU A 276 -0.39 0.06 2.30
C LEU A 276 -0.90 -1.38 2.23
N LEU A 277 -0.02 -2.37 2.11
CA LEU A 277 -0.39 -3.78 2.22
C LEU A 277 -0.84 -4.13 3.65
N VAL A 278 -0.26 -3.50 4.67
CA VAL A 278 -0.78 -3.60 6.06
C VAL A 278 -2.19 -3.03 6.12
N VAL A 279 -2.43 -1.88 5.49
CA VAL A 279 -3.78 -1.28 5.44
C VAL A 279 -4.77 -2.18 4.70
N MET A 280 -4.39 -2.78 3.59
CA MET A 280 -5.23 -3.75 2.86
C MET A 280 -5.56 -4.99 3.70
N ALA A 281 -4.58 -5.52 4.43
CA ALA A 281 -4.80 -6.63 5.35
C ALA A 281 -5.77 -6.26 6.47
N LEU A 282 -5.65 -5.07 7.04
CA LEU A 282 -6.58 -4.55 8.06
C LEU A 282 -7.98 -4.30 7.47
N ALA A 283 -8.09 -3.91 6.20
CA ALA A 283 -9.36 -3.74 5.51
C ALA A 283 -10.09 -5.09 5.30
N CYS A 284 -9.34 -6.18 5.13
CA CYS A 284 -9.85 -7.56 5.06
C CYS A 284 -10.26 -8.14 6.42
N TRP A 285 -10.05 -7.43 7.53
CA TRP A 285 -10.23 -8.02 8.86
C TRP A 285 -11.69 -8.44 9.12
N PRO A 286 -11.94 -9.71 9.54
CA PRO A 286 -13.29 -10.23 9.69
C PRO A 286 -14.07 -9.49 10.79
N ARG A 287 -15.35 -9.19 10.50
CA ARG A 287 -16.27 -8.58 11.47
C ARG A 287 -16.66 -9.63 12.52
N VAL A 288 -16.64 -9.25 13.79
CA VAL A 288 -17.23 -10.07 14.85
C VAL A 288 -18.74 -9.98 14.70
N SER A 289 -19.40 -11.05 14.25
CA SER A 289 -20.86 -11.13 14.19
C SER A 289 -21.42 -11.21 15.62
N LEU A 290 -21.84 -10.07 16.18
CA LEU A 290 -22.53 -10.03 17.47
C LEU A 290 -23.86 -10.81 17.46
N GLN A 291 -24.39 -11.15 16.27
CA GLN A 291 -25.59 -11.97 16.09
C GLN A 291 -25.46 -13.39 16.69
N GLY A 292 -24.27 -14.01 16.64
CA GLY A 292 -24.06 -15.34 17.25
C GLY A 292 -24.14 -15.33 18.77
N VAL A 293 -23.75 -14.22 19.41
CA VAL A 293 -23.80 -14.06 20.87
C VAL A 293 -25.23 -13.81 21.35
N ALA A 294 -26.02 -13.05 20.58
CA ALA A 294 -27.44 -12.84 20.88
C ALA A 294 -28.27 -14.13 20.68
N GLN A 295 -27.95 -14.91 19.65
CA GLN A 295 -28.65 -16.16 19.35
C GLN A 295 -28.28 -17.29 20.32
N GLN A 296 -27.02 -17.35 20.80
CA GLN A 296 -26.66 -18.25 21.91
C GLN A 296 -27.34 -17.86 23.23
N ARG A 297 -27.45 -16.57 23.56
CA ARG A 297 -28.20 -16.11 24.74
C ARG A 297 -29.70 -16.40 24.70
N SER A 298 -30.31 -16.50 23.51
CA SER A 298 -31.71 -16.92 23.40
C SER A 298 -31.92 -18.43 23.51
N VAL A 299 -30.88 -19.22 23.27
CA VAL A 299 -30.93 -20.70 23.37
C VAL A 299 -30.61 -21.17 24.79
N ASP A 300 -29.75 -20.46 25.52
CA ASP A 300 -29.46 -20.71 26.95
C ASP A 300 -30.54 -20.12 27.86
N GLY A 301 -31.78 -20.58 27.67
CA GLY A 301 -33.01 -20.08 28.30
C GLY A 301 -32.88 -19.82 29.80
N VAL A 302 -33.06 -18.56 30.20
CA VAL A 302 -33.47 -18.20 31.55
C VAL A 302 -34.97 -18.47 31.65
N PRO A 303 -35.45 -19.37 32.53
CA PRO A 303 -36.88 -19.59 32.71
C PRO A 303 -37.52 -18.29 33.21
N GLN A 304 -38.55 -17.80 32.50
CA GLN A 304 -39.40 -16.74 33.02
C GLN A 304 -40.13 -17.26 34.27
N PRO A 305 -40.16 -16.49 35.38
CA PRO A 305 -40.95 -16.88 36.55
C PRO A 305 -42.44 -16.84 36.17
N GLN A 306 -43.10 -18.00 36.30
CA GLN A 306 -44.54 -18.12 36.12
C GLN A 306 -45.24 -17.24 37.17
N SER A 307 -45.95 -16.22 36.70
CA SER A 307 -46.85 -15.41 37.52
C SER A 307 -48.10 -16.24 37.81
N SER A 308 -48.18 -16.78 39.02
CA SER A 308 -49.39 -17.39 39.57
C SER A 308 -50.31 -16.29 40.10
N ALA A 309 -51.23 -15.81 39.27
CA ALA A 309 -52.41 -15.08 39.74
C ALA A 309 -53.60 -16.05 39.75
N GLN A 310 -54.01 -16.48 40.94
CA GLN A 310 -55.29 -17.15 41.16
C GLN A 310 -56.42 -16.10 41.25
N PRO A 311 -57.61 -16.36 40.69
CA PRO A 311 -58.79 -15.55 40.95
C PRO A 311 -59.48 -16.00 42.24
N VAL A 312 -59.92 -15.03 43.05
CA VAL A 312 -61.00 -15.16 44.05
C VAL A 312 -62.10 -14.20 43.64
#